data_AF-A0A7C2BDW2-F1
#
_entry.id   AF-A0A7C2BDW2-F1
#
_cell.length_a   1.000
_cell.length_b   1.000
_cell.length_c   1.000
_cell.angle_alpha   90.00
_cell.angle_beta   90.00
_cell.angle_gamma   90.00
#
_symmetry.space_group_name_H-M   'P 1'
#
loop_
_entity.id
_entity.type
_entity.pdbx_description
1 polymer ?
#
loop_
_entity_poly.entity_id
_entity_poly.type
_entity_poly.pdbx_seq_one_letter_code
_entity_poly.pdbx_strand_id
1 'polypeptide(L)'
;MTVHDDERRAHQSWLLSELSRPEAYPFPVDRIDIEETHISMVFLAGNYAYKVKKPVNFGFLDFTTLEQRRYFCEQEVLLNQRLTEGVYLGVVPIVRIGDHLQFEGEGEVVEYAVKMRRLDFDQTLLRRLQRDAVSTELIAALADRLAAFYRDAARGPEIDQWGTPEAVWFNIRENLEQTQPYIGIVLAPLQHHWISVTSERFLRERLELFQRRLAEGRIVEGHGDLHLAHIFVESEQPPRFQIVDCIEFNPRLRCGDVAVDLAFLSMDFDHHGRSDLAQWFVLRSSDALDDPELPLLVHFYSVYRAHVRAKVNCFRLDELAPESDEYTAVRVQAERYIDLATSYLVEPSEPLLILIGGLSGTGKSVLARRLGRCLGVPVYSSDVVRKELAGVALERRQELPYGAEIYGPELTRATYETLLARAERTLTSGRSVILDATFLDPQWRQAAAALAARCAVTAILVECRCPADIVERRLRYRPQEPGQVSEATWTIYLEQRARFGEKMESLPGLRHLVVDSSQPLPLVLDDVLASLPLRERL
;
A
#
# COMPACT_ATOMS: atom_id res chain seq x y z
N MET A 1 -20.82 -2.35 23.63
CA MET A 1 -20.57 -3.78 23.82
C MET A 1 -21.83 -4.41 24.38
N THR A 2 -22.50 -5.21 23.56
CA THR A 2 -23.77 -5.88 23.89
C THR A 2 -23.50 -7.33 24.35
N VAL A 3 -24.45 -7.97 25.04
CA VAL A 3 -24.32 -9.38 25.49
C VAL A 3 -23.94 -10.33 24.34
N HIS A 4 -24.43 -10.06 23.13
CA HIS A 4 -24.11 -10.82 21.92
C HIS A 4 -22.65 -10.63 21.43
N ASP A 5 -21.97 -9.53 21.78
CA ASP A 5 -20.55 -9.34 21.43
C ASP A 5 -19.64 -10.20 22.32
N ASP A 6 -20.05 -10.42 23.57
CA ASP A 6 -19.28 -11.21 24.53
C ASP A 6 -19.47 -12.71 24.29
N GLU A 7 -20.68 -13.16 23.95
CA GLU A 7 -20.94 -14.54 23.51
C GLU A 7 -20.15 -14.91 22.25
N ARG A 8 -20.09 -14.00 21.26
CA ARG A 8 -19.31 -14.21 20.03
C ARG A 8 -17.81 -14.29 20.28
N ARG A 9 -17.26 -13.44 21.16
CA ARG A 9 -15.85 -13.51 21.55
C ARG A 9 -15.52 -14.76 22.33
N ALA A 10 -16.42 -15.19 23.23
CA ALA A 10 -16.27 -16.46 23.94
C ALA A 10 -16.27 -17.64 22.98
N HIS A 11 -17.19 -17.66 22.00
CA HIS A 11 -17.23 -18.70 20.97
C HIS A 11 -15.95 -18.74 20.12
N GLN A 12 -15.46 -17.58 19.66
CA GLN A 12 -14.20 -17.49 18.90
C GLN A 12 -13.00 -17.99 19.73
N SER A 13 -12.90 -17.58 21.00
CA SER A 13 -11.83 -18.01 21.90
C SER A 13 -11.87 -19.52 22.16
N TRP A 14 -13.08 -20.08 22.27
CA TRP A 14 -13.30 -21.51 22.41
C TRP A 14 -12.88 -22.29 21.17
N LEU A 15 -13.31 -21.85 19.97
CA LEU A 15 -12.87 -22.43 18.69
C LEU A 15 -11.34 -22.39 18.58
N LEU A 16 -10.72 -21.24 18.85
CA LEU A 16 -9.28 -21.08 18.79
C LEU A 16 -8.57 -22.05 19.74
N SER A 17 -9.00 -22.13 21.00
CA SER A 17 -8.40 -23.03 22.00
C SER A 17 -8.49 -24.51 21.59
N GLU A 18 -9.68 -24.99 21.24
CA GLU A 18 -9.88 -26.42 20.99
C GLU A 18 -9.33 -26.87 19.63
N LEU A 19 -9.39 -26.03 18.59
CA LEU A 19 -8.87 -26.37 17.26
C LEU A 19 -7.35 -26.18 17.14
N SER A 20 -6.70 -25.59 18.15
CA SER A 20 -5.24 -25.54 18.28
C SER A 20 -4.62 -26.84 18.82
N ARG A 21 -5.44 -27.83 19.13
CA ARG A 21 -4.99 -29.10 19.70
C ARG A 21 -4.79 -30.15 18.61
N PRO A 22 -3.68 -30.92 18.63
CA PRO A 22 -3.45 -32.01 17.66
C PRO A 22 -4.60 -33.01 17.57
N GLU A 23 -5.30 -33.28 18.68
CA GLU A 23 -6.40 -34.25 18.73
C GLU A 23 -7.66 -33.78 17.99
N ALA A 24 -7.75 -32.50 17.63
CA ALA A 24 -8.87 -31.97 16.86
C ALA A 24 -8.85 -32.40 15.38
N TYR A 25 -7.75 -33.00 14.90
CA TYR A 25 -7.56 -33.34 13.49
C TYR A 25 -7.69 -34.86 13.26
N PRO A 26 -8.25 -35.29 12.12
CA PRO A 26 -8.45 -36.72 11.82
C PRO A 26 -7.15 -37.46 11.45
N PHE A 27 -6.00 -36.81 11.58
CA PHE A 27 -4.66 -37.36 11.30
C PHE A 27 -3.65 -36.81 12.31
N PRO A 28 -2.49 -37.47 12.49
CA PRO A 28 -1.44 -36.96 13.35
C PRO A 28 -0.93 -35.59 12.89
N VAL A 29 -0.85 -34.63 13.82
CA VAL A 29 -0.35 -33.27 13.58
C VAL A 29 0.66 -32.92 14.67
N ASP A 30 1.89 -32.58 14.28
CA ASP A 30 2.94 -32.21 15.24
C ASP A 30 2.84 -30.75 15.69
N ARG A 31 2.43 -29.87 14.77
CA ARG A 31 2.35 -28.42 14.98
C ARG A 31 1.20 -27.83 14.18
N ILE A 32 0.50 -26.89 14.82
CA ILE A 32 -0.58 -26.10 14.22
C ILE A 32 -0.14 -24.64 14.26
N ASP A 33 0.01 -24.04 13.09
CA ASP A 33 0.18 -22.59 12.98
C ASP A 33 -1.18 -21.95 12.72
N ILE A 34 -1.41 -20.75 13.26
CA ILE A 34 -2.70 -20.07 13.14
C ILE A 34 -2.47 -18.71 12.52
N GLU A 35 -3.22 -18.43 11.45
CA GLU A 35 -3.26 -17.14 10.79
C GLU A 35 -4.68 -16.56 10.94
N GLU A 36 -4.77 -15.32 11.40
CA GLU A 36 -6.06 -14.66 11.61
C GLU A 36 -6.25 -13.48 10.67
N THR A 37 -7.46 -13.35 10.14
CA THR A 37 -7.94 -12.16 9.43
C THR A 37 -9.10 -11.52 10.19
N HIS A 38 -9.60 -10.38 9.71
CA HIS A 38 -10.77 -9.72 10.28
C HIS A 38 -12.04 -10.59 10.23
N ILE A 39 -12.10 -11.58 9.32
CA ILE A 39 -13.30 -12.40 9.07
C ILE A 39 -13.07 -13.90 9.19
N SER A 40 -11.84 -14.38 9.41
CA SER A 40 -11.53 -15.82 9.45
C SER A 40 -10.34 -16.16 10.33
N MET A 41 -10.25 -17.43 10.74
CA MET A 41 -9.10 -18.07 11.37
C MET A 41 -8.67 -19.23 10.47
N VAL A 42 -7.37 -19.33 10.17
CA VAL A 42 -6.81 -20.39 9.33
C VAL A 42 -5.87 -21.23 10.16
N PHE A 43 -6.20 -22.51 10.32
CA PHE A 43 -5.39 -23.48 11.05
C PHE A 43 -4.55 -24.30 10.06
N LEU A 44 -3.24 -24.19 10.14
CA LEU A 44 -2.28 -24.87 9.27
C LEU A 44 -1.79 -26.14 9.96
N ALA A 45 -2.30 -27.29 9.53
CA ALA A 45 -2.09 -28.58 10.17
C ALA A 45 -1.50 -29.60 9.18
N GLY A 46 -0.20 -29.85 9.30
CA GLY A 46 0.54 -30.71 8.36
C GLY A 46 0.41 -30.22 6.92
N ASN A 47 -0.14 -31.07 6.04
CA ASN A 47 -0.35 -30.80 4.62
C ASN A 47 -1.66 -30.04 4.31
N TYR A 48 -2.45 -29.69 5.32
CA TYR A 48 -3.76 -29.09 5.15
C TYR A 48 -3.86 -27.72 5.85
N ALA A 49 -4.80 -26.93 5.37
CA ALA A 49 -5.24 -25.69 6.00
C ALA A 49 -6.76 -25.74 6.18
N TYR A 50 -7.24 -25.33 7.36
CA TYR A 50 -8.67 -25.27 7.67
C TYR A 50 -9.05 -23.83 7.95
N LYS A 51 -9.86 -23.22 7.08
CA LYS A 51 -10.32 -21.83 7.24
C LYS A 51 -11.71 -21.82 7.85
N VAL A 52 -11.82 -21.24 9.04
CA VAL A 52 -13.06 -21.08 9.81
C VAL A 52 -13.48 -19.61 9.78
N LYS A 53 -14.75 -19.34 9.45
CA LYS A 53 -15.27 -17.96 9.38
C LYS A 53 -15.63 -17.46 10.78
N LYS A 54 -15.26 -16.21 11.10
CA LYS A 54 -15.59 -15.57 12.37
C LYS A 54 -17.08 -15.14 12.36
N PRO A 55 -17.82 -15.25 13.48
CA PRO A 55 -19.24 -14.88 13.56
C PRO A 55 -19.46 -13.35 13.59
N VAL A 56 -19.09 -12.64 12.53
CA VAL A 56 -19.10 -11.17 12.44
C VAL A 56 -20.13 -10.66 11.42
N ASN A 57 -20.56 -9.42 11.58
CA ASN A 57 -21.38 -8.70 10.59
C ASN A 57 -20.82 -7.29 10.43
N PHE A 58 -20.39 -6.96 9.22
CA PHE A 58 -19.82 -5.66 8.87
C PHE A 58 -20.72 -4.86 7.91
N GLY A 59 -21.98 -5.25 7.75
CA GLY A 59 -22.95 -4.66 6.82
C GLY A 59 -22.76 -5.08 5.37
N PHE A 60 -21.51 -5.26 4.92
CA PHE A 60 -21.20 -5.79 3.59
C PHE A 60 -21.02 -7.32 3.55
N LEU A 61 -20.98 -7.97 4.72
CA LEU A 61 -21.04 -9.41 4.92
C LEU A 61 -21.71 -9.74 6.26
N ASP A 62 -22.35 -10.91 6.33
CA ASP A 62 -22.98 -11.43 7.55
C ASP A 62 -22.66 -12.92 7.73
N PHE A 63 -21.83 -13.20 8.73
CA PHE A 63 -21.43 -14.55 9.16
C PHE A 63 -22.00 -14.91 10.53
N THR A 64 -23.03 -14.21 11.01
CA THR A 64 -23.52 -14.36 12.39
C THR A 64 -24.15 -15.72 12.65
N THR A 65 -24.86 -16.31 11.68
CA THR A 65 -25.47 -17.64 11.81
C THR A 65 -24.59 -18.74 11.25
N LEU A 66 -24.75 -19.95 11.78
CA LEU A 66 -24.01 -21.13 11.34
C LEU A 66 -24.34 -21.48 9.87
N GLU A 67 -25.60 -21.30 9.46
CA GLU A 67 -26.07 -21.52 8.09
C GLU A 67 -25.40 -20.57 7.10
N GLN A 68 -25.24 -19.29 7.47
CA GLN A 68 -24.53 -18.31 6.64
C GLN A 68 -23.06 -18.69 6.50
N ARG A 69 -22.39 -19.07 7.60
CA ARG A 69 -20.99 -19.50 7.54
C ARG A 69 -20.80 -20.74 6.67
N ARG A 70 -21.70 -21.72 6.77
CA ARG A 70 -21.71 -22.87 5.86
C ARG A 70 -21.86 -22.43 4.40
N TYR A 71 -22.87 -21.63 4.09
CA TYR A 71 -23.13 -21.15 2.73
C TYR A 71 -21.90 -20.45 2.14
N PHE A 72 -21.26 -19.55 2.88
CA PHE A 72 -20.07 -18.85 2.39
C PHE A 72 -18.83 -19.74 2.34
N CYS A 73 -18.70 -20.78 3.18
CA CYS A 73 -17.67 -21.80 3.00
C CYS A 73 -17.86 -22.54 1.66
N GLU A 74 -19.12 -22.87 1.30
CA GLU A 74 -19.45 -23.51 0.02
C GLU A 74 -19.16 -22.57 -1.16
N GLN A 75 -19.52 -21.28 -1.06
CA GLN A 75 -19.20 -20.28 -2.07
C GLN A 75 -17.69 -20.08 -2.26
N GLU A 76 -16.92 -20.06 -1.17
CA GLU A 76 -15.47 -19.93 -1.23
C GLU A 76 -14.83 -21.08 -2.01
N VAL A 77 -15.26 -22.32 -1.76
CA VAL A 77 -14.79 -23.49 -2.52
C VAL A 77 -15.14 -23.35 -4.00
N LEU A 78 -16.40 -23.04 -4.32
CA LEU A 78 -16.87 -22.93 -5.70
C LEU A 78 -16.12 -21.85 -6.49
N LEU A 79 -15.95 -20.67 -5.90
CA LEU A 79 -15.37 -19.52 -6.60
C LEU A 79 -13.87 -19.68 -6.81
N ASN A 80 -13.15 -20.25 -5.83
CA ASN A 80 -11.70 -20.40 -5.93
C ASN A 80 -11.27 -21.60 -6.78
N GLN A 81 -12.12 -22.62 -6.95
CA GLN A 81 -11.85 -23.73 -7.88
C GLN A 81 -11.75 -23.28 -9.35
N ARG A 82 -12.24 -22.09 -9.72
CA ARG A 82 -12.07 -21.51 -11.06
C ARG A 82 -10.61 -21.16 -11.40
N LEU A 83 -9.81 -20.90 -10.36
CA LEU A 83 -8.44 -20.42 -10.47
C LEU A 83 -7.41 -21.27 -9.71
N THR A 84 -7.86 -22.40 -9.15
CA THR A 84 -7.00 -23.36 -8.46
C THR A 84 -7.19 -24.79 -8.97
N GLU A 85 -6.19 -25.62 -8.79
CA GLU A 85 -6.21 -27.05 -9.07
C GLU A 85 -5.78 -27.83 -7.81
N GLY A 86 -6.69 -28.63 -7.25
CA GLY A 86 -6.40 -29.48 -6.08
C GLY A 86 -6.05 -28.72 -4.80
N VAL A 87 -6.45 -27.45 -4.67
CA VAL A 87 -6.25 -26.64 -3.45
C VAL A 87 -7.46 -26.73 -2.54
N TYR A 88 -8.65 -26.40 -3.03
CA TYR A 88 -9.88 -26.43 -2.23
C TYR A 88 -10.50 -27.84 -2.26
N LEU A 89 -10.47 -28.51 -1.12
CA LEU A 89 -10.87 -29.92 -0.97
C LEU A 89 -12.34 -30.10 -0.57
N GLY A 90 -12.98 -29.03 -0.08
CA GLY A 90 -14.40 -29.01 0.27
C GLY A 90 -14.69 -28.31 1.59
N VAL A 91 -15.96 -28.35 1.99
CA VAL A 91 -16.42 -27.87 3.30
C VAL A 91 -16.54 -29.06 4.24
N VAL A 92 -15.98 -28.93 5.44
CA VAL A 92 -15.99 -29.98 6.47
C VAL A 92 -16.68 -29.49 7.74
N PRO A 93 -17.38 -30.36 8.47
CA PRO A 93 -17.96 -30.00 9.75
C PRO A 93 -16.87 -29.95 10.84
N ILE A 94 -17.10 -29.09 11.82
CA ILE A 94 -16.47 -29.13 13.13
C ILE A 94 -17.54 -29.57 14.11
N VAL A 95 -17.32 -30.70 14.77
CA VAL A 95 -18.28 -31.31 15.69
C VAL A 95 -17.82 -31.23 17.12
N ARG A 96 -18.78 -31.23 18.04
CA ARG A 96 -18.52 -31.38 19.48
C ARG A 96 -18.54 -32.85 19.88
N ILE A 97 -17.47 -33.30 20.53
CA ILE A 97 -17.34 -34.63 21.13
C ILE A 97 -16.99 -34.46 22.61
N GLY A 98 -17.99 -34.63 23.49
CA GLY A 98 -17.84 -34.28 24.90
C GLY A 98 -17.58 -32.78 25.08
N ASP A 99 -16.43 -32.43 25.66
CA ASP A 99 -15.99 -31.04 25.80
C ASP A 99 -14.96 -30.60 24.75
N HIS A 100 -14.69 -31.45 23.76
CA HIS A 100 -13.69 -31.22 22.73
C HIS A 100 -14.29 -31.00 21.35
N LEU A 101 -13.51 -30.36 20.48
CA LEU A 101 -13.85 -30.17 19.08
C LEU A 101 -13.01 -31.06 18.18
N GLN A 102 -13.63 -31.52 17.10
CA GLN A 102 -12.95 -32.31 16.08
C GLN A 102 -13.40 -31.88 14.69
N PHE A 103 -12.45 -31.67 13.78
CA PHE A 103 -12.68 -31.56 12.35
C PHE A 103 -13.09 -32.91 11.77
N GLU A 104 -14.05 -32.90 10.83
CA GLU A 104 -14.46 -34.10 10.08
C GLU A 104 -14.97 -35.25 10.96
N GLY A 105 -15.37 -34.96 12.20
CA GLY A 105 -15.94 -35.94 13.11
C GLY A 105 -17.43 -36.20 12.87
N GLU A 106 -17.96 -37.20 13.57
CA GLU A 106 -19.39 -37.49 13.61
C GLU A 106 -19.99 -36.95 14.92
N GLY A 107 -21.06 -36.15 14.86
CA GLY A 107 -21.68 -35.57 16.04
C GLY A 107 -22.50 -34.31 15.78
N GLU A 108 -22.76 -33.55 16.83
CA GLU A 108 -23.40 -32.24 16.75
C GLU A 108 -22.44 -31.24 16.07
N VAL A 109 -22.83 -30.72 14.91
CA VAL A 109 -22.06 -29.71 14.17
C VAL A 109 -22.21 -28.37 14.87
N VAL A 110 -21.07 -27.80 15.27
CA VAL A 110 -21.01 -26.50 15.94
C VAL A 110 -20.40 -25.41 15.05
N GLU A 111 -19.64 -25.80 14.03
CA GLU A 111 -19.03 -24.89 13.06
C GLU A 111 -18.69 -25.60 11.73
N TYR A 112 -18.40 -24.85 10.67
CA TYR A 112 -17.88 -25.37 9.40
C TYR A 112 -16.52 -24.75 9.06
N ALA A 113 -15.71 -25.51 8.31
CA ALA A 113 -14.45 -25.04 7.79
C ALA A 113 -14.29 -25.35 6.31
N VAL A 114 -13.57 -24.49 5.59
CA VAL A 114 -13.04 -24.81 4.26
C VAL A 114 -11.75 -25.59 4.45
N LYS A 115 -11.72 -26.84 4.00
CA LYS A 115 -10.52 -27.68 4.00
C LYS A 115 -9.75 -27.47 2.70
N MET A 116 -8.47 -27.15 2.84
CA MET A 116 -7.58 -26.86 1.72
C MET A 116 -6.29 -27.66 1.83
N ARG A 117 -5.65 -27.97 0.70
CA ARG A 117 -4.24 -28.32 0.67
C ARG A 117 -3.42 -27.08 1.05
N ARG A 118 -2.49 -27.22 1.99
CA ARG A 118 -1.60 -26.15 2.41
C ARG A 118 -0.68 -25.76 1.23
N LEU A 119 -0.63 -24.48 0.92
CA LEU A 119 0.30 -23.92 -0.06
C LEU A 119 1.54 -23.37 0.65
N ASP A 120 2.68 -23.39 -0.05
CA ASP A 120 3.94 -22.84 0.45
C ASP A 120 3.94 -21.31 0.30
N PHE A 121 3.87 -20.59 1.42
CA PHE A 121 3.86 -19.13 1.45
C PHE A 121 5.09 -18.49 0.80
N ASP A 122 6.24 -19.17 0.80
CA ASP A 122 7.47 -18.70 0.14
C ASP A 122 7.35 -18.72 -1.40
N GLN A 123 6.32 -19.38 -1.94
CA GLN A 123 5.99 -19.37 -3.36
C GLN A 123 4.94 -18.34 -3.76
N THR A 124 4.42 -17.54 -2.81
CA THR A 124 3.57 -16.39 -3.18
C THR A 124 4.35 -15.45 -4.10
N LEU A 125 3.67 -14.86 -5.08
CA LEU A 125 4.26 -13.93 -6.01
C LEU A 125 4.85 -12.73 -5.26
N LEU A 126 4.24 -12.35 -4.12
CA LEU A 126 4.78 -11.35 -3.19
C LEU A 126 6.16 -11.75 -2.62
N ARG A 127 6.30 -12.94 -2.02
CA ARG A 127 7.59 -13.40 -1.46
C ARG A 127 8.64 -13.54 -2.55
N ARG A 128 8.24 -14.01 -3.74
CA ARG A 128 9.11 -14.09 -4.90
C ARG A 128 9.58 -12.72 -5.38
N LEU A 129 8.69 -11.73 -5.38
CA LEU A 129 9.03 -10.35 -5.74
C LEU A 129 10.07 -9.76 -4.80
N GLN A 130 9.91 -10.01 -3.49
CA GLN A 130 10.83 -9.54 -2.45
C GLN A 130 12.25 -10.14 -2.54
N ARG A 131 12.40 -11.30 -3.19
CA ARG A 131 13.70 -11.96 -3.46
C ARG A 131 14.18 -11.80 -4.90
N ASP A 132 13.61 -10.86 -5.65
CA ASP A 132 13.91 -10.59 -7.07
C ASP A 132 13.78 -11.82 -8.00
N ALA A 133 12.88 -12.76 -7.66
CA ALA A 133 12.66 -14.02 -8.39
C ALA A 133 11.38 -13.99 -9.25
N VAL A 134 11.04 -12.82 -9.81
CA VAL A 134 9.88 -12.65 -10.71
C VAL A 134 10.37 -12.13 -12.04
N SER A 135 10.25 -12.96 -13.08
CA SER A 135 10.67 -12.62 -14.44
C SER A 135 9.50 -12.13 -15.30
N THR A 136 9.82 -11.44 -16.39
CA THR A 136 8.85 -10.97 -17.38
C THR A 136 8.08 -12.11 -18.05
N GLU A 137 8.69 -13.28 -18.19
CA GLU A 137 8.07 -14.49 -18.77
C GLU A 137 7.04 -15.08 -17.81
N LEU A 138 7.34 -15.10 -16.50
CA LEU A 138 6.39 -15.52 -15.48
C LEU A 138 5.17 -14.59 -15.45
N ILE A 139 5.40 -13.28 -15.52
CA ILE A 139 4.32 -12.29 -15.61
C ILE A 139 3.50 -12.47 -16.89
N ALA A 140 4.14 -12.78 -18.02
CA ALA A 140 3.43 -13.03 -19.26
C ALA A 140 2.53 -14.28 -19.18
N ALA A 141 3.04 -15.37 -18.58
CA ALA A 141 2.24 -16.57 -18.35
C ALA A 141 1.08 -16.34 -17.38
N LEU A 142 1.27 -15.49 -16.36
CA LEU A 142 0.20 -15.09 -15.44
C LEU A 142 -0.89 -14.29 -16.17
N ALA A 143 -0.51 -13.32 -16.98
CA ALA A 143 -1.44 -12.54 -17.80
C ALA A 143 -2.24 -13.44 -18.75
N ASP A 144 -1.60 -14.42 -19.39
CA ASP A 144 -2.28 -15.38 -20.27
C ASP A 144 -3.27 -16.28 -19.50
N ARG A 145 -2.88 -16.74 -18.30
CA ARG A 145 -3.75 -17.55 -17.42
C ARG A 145 -4.98 -16.77 -16.95
N LEU A 146 -4.81 -15.49 -16.61
CA LEU A 146 -5.89 -14.60 -16.20
C LEU A 146 -6.79 -14.24 -17.40
N ALA A 147 -6.21 -13.95 -18.57
CA ALA A 147 -6.99 -13.70 -19.78
C ALA A 147 -7.86 -14.89 -20.18
N ALA A 148 -7.34 -16.13 -20.05
CA ALA A 148 -8.15 -17.34 -20.23
C ALA A 148 -9.31 -17.39 -19.22
N PHE A 149 -9.06 -17.12 -17.93
CA PHE A 149 -10.11 -17.07 -16.91
C PHE A 149 -11.19 -16.04 -17.25
N TYR A 150 -10.83 -14.81 -17.60
CA TYR A 150 -11.81 -13.76 -17.89
C TYR A 150 -12.60 -14.01 -19.17
N ARG A 151 -12.05 -14.72 -20.17
CA ARG A 151 -12.82 -15.14 -21.35
C ARG A 151 -13.95 -16.09 -20.96
N ASP A 152 -13.69 -17.02 -20.05
CA ASP A 152 -14.66 -18.04 -19.63
C ASP A 152 -15.53 -17.61 -18.42
N ALA A 153 -15.21 -16.48 -17.79
CA ALA A 153 -15.92 -15.98 -16.61
C ALA A 153 -17.42 -15.72 -16.89
N ALA A 154 -18.25 -15.91 -15.86
CA ALA A 154 -19.68 -15.69 -15.96
C ALA A 154 -20.01 -14.23 -16.30
N ARG A 155 -21.09 -14.05 -17.06
CA ARG A 155 -21.61 -12.76 -17.56
C ARG A 155 -23.14 -12.77 -17.52
N GLY A 156 -23.74 -11.59 -17.57
CA GLY A 156 -25.19 -11.42 -17.71
C GLY A 156 -25.72 -10.27 -16.87
N PRO A 157 -27.03 -9.96 -16.95
CA PRO A 157 -27.60 -8.76 -16.35
C PRO A 157 -27.35 -8.60 -14.84
N GLU A 158 -27.37 -9.73 -14.10
CA GLU A 158 -27.09 -9.75 -12.65
C GLU A 158 -25.62 -9.42 -12.30
N ILE A 159 -24.71 -9.57 -13.27
CA ILE A 159 -23.29 -9.24 -13.15
C ILE A 159 -23.05 -7.82 -13.71
N ASP A 160 -23.65 -7.50 -14.85
CA ASP A 160 -23.51 -6.23 -15.55
C ASP A 160 -23.92 -5.03 -14.69
N GLN A 161 -24.93 -5.20 -13.82
CA GLN A 161 -25.37 -4.14 -12.89
C GLN A 161 -24.22 -3.59 -12.03
N TRP A 162 -23.23 -4.41 -11.70
CA TRP A 162 -22.07 -4.03 -10.87
C TRP A 162 -20.98 -3.29 -11.65
N GLY A 163 -21.00 -3.36 -12.99
CA GLY A 163 -20.07 -2.65 -13.87
C GLY A 163 -20.63 -1.33 -14.42
N THR A 164 -21.85 -0.94 -14.02
CA THR A 164 -22.45 0.34 -14.45
C THR A 164 -21.66 1.54 -13.93
N PRO A 165 -21.63 2.68 -14.66
CA PRO A 165 -21.01 3.91 -14.16
C PRO A 165 -21.49 4.31 -12.77
N GLU A 166 -22.79 4.10 -12.50
CA GLU A 166 -23.41 4.38 -11.21
C GLU A 166 -22.89 3.44 -10.10
N ALA A 167 -22.73 2.14 -10.39
CA ALA A 167 -22.16 1.18 -9.44
C ALA A 167 -20.67 1.46 -9.17
N VAL A 168 -19.91 1.80 -10.21
CA VAL A 168 -18.50 2.20 -10.07
C VAL A 168 -18.38 3.46 -9.22
N TRP A 169 -19.20 4.48 -9.49
CA TRP A 169 -19.22 5.70 -8.68
C TRP A 169 -19.62 5.43 -7.23
N PHE A 170 -20.63 4.60 -7.01
CA PHE A 170 -21.07 4.21 -5.67
C PHE A 170 -19.93 3.61 -4.86
N ASN A 171 -19.15 2.69 -5.45
CA ASN A 171 -18.00 2.07 -4.80
C ASN A 171 -16.91 3.10 -4.44
N ILE A 172 -16.64 4.07 -5.32
CA ILE A 172 -15.66 5.14 -5.07
C ILE A 172 -16.17 6.09 -3.97
N ARG A 173 -17.44 6.50 -4.04
CA ARG A 173 -18.05 7.42 -3.08
C ARG A 173 -18.14 6.82 -1.68
N GLU A 174 -18.51 5.54 -1.57
CA GLU A 174 -18.52 4.83 -0.29
C GLU A 174 -17.12 4.84 0.37
N ASN A 175 -16.05 4.62 -0.40
CA ASN A 175 -14.69 4.73 0.12
C ASN A 175 -14.35 6.16 0.58
N LEU A 176 -14.79 7.18 -0.17
CA LEU A 176 -14.58 8.59 0.19
C LEU A 176 -15.30 8.95 1.50
N GLU A 177 -16.55 8.53 1.66
CA GLU A 177 -17.35 8.71 2.88
C GLU A 177 -16.68 8.00 4.07
N GLN A 178 -16.27 6.75 3.89
CA GLN A 178 -15.66 5.93 4.95
C GLN A 178 -14.25 6.40 5.34
N THR A 179 -13.53 7.11 4.46
CA THR A 179 -12.18 7.63 4.76
C THR A 179 -12.16 9.08 5.23
N GLN A 180 -13.30 9.77 5.22
CA GLN A 180 -13.43 11.16 5.68
C GLN A 180 -12.92 11.39 7.12
N PRO A 181 -13.15 10.50 8.10
CA PRO A 181 -12.63 10.68 9.47
C PRO A 181 -11.10 10.69 9.59
N TYR A 182 -10.38 10.18 8.59
CA TYR A 182 -8.92 10.06 8.61
C TYR A 182 -8.21 11.18 7.86
N ILE A 183 -8.94 12.20 7.39
CA ILE A 183 -8.35 13.42 6.82
C ILE A 183 -7.58 14.17 7.93
N GLY A 184 -6.33 14.54 7.66
CA GLY A 184 -5.41 15.12 8.64
C GLY A 184 -4.69 14.09 9.52
N ILE A 185 -5.08 12.81 9.45
CA ILE A 185 -4.43 11.70 10.19
C ILE A 185 -3.64 10.81 9.23
N VAL A 186 -4.32 10.31 8.19
CA VAL A 186 -3.75 9.48 7.13
C VAL A 186 -3.69 10.27 5.82
N LEU A 187 -4.77 10.94 5.42
CA LEU A 187 -4.87 11.62 4.11
C LEU A 187 -4.73 13.13 4.25
N ALA A 188 -4.08 13.78 3.30
CA ALA A 188 -4.19 15.23 3.15
C ALA A 188 -5.58 15.59 2.58
N PRO A 189 -6.18 16.74 2.97
CA PRO A 189 -7.43 17.23 2.38
C PRO A 189 -7.44 17.22 0.85
N LEU A 190 -6.37 17.67 0.19
CA LEU A 190 -6.23 17.68 -1.27
C LEU A 190 -6.20 16.28 -1.86
N GLN A 191 -5.57 15.30 -1.20
CA GLN A 191 -5.55 13.92 -1.70
C GLN A 191 -6.97 13.35 -1.76
N HIS A 192 -7.76 13.55 -0.69
CA HIS A 192 -9.18 13.13 -0.67
C HIS A 192 -10.00 13.88 -1.72
N HIS A 193 -9.80 15.20 -1.83
CA HIS A 193 -10.48 16.02 -2.83
C HIS A 193 -10.18 15.58 -4.26
N TRP A 194 -8.91 15.36 -4.60
CA TRP A 194 -8.49 14.91 -5.94
C TRP A 194 -9.06 13.55 -6.30
N ILE A 195 -9.04 12.57 -5.39
CA ILE A 195 -9.67 11.26 -5.64
C ILE A 195 -11.15 11.46 -6.00
N SER A 196 -11.87 12.32 -5.26
CA SER A 196 -13.27 12.60 -5.51
C SER A 196 -13.51 13.25 -6.88
N VAL A 197 -12.92 14.43 -7.12
CA VAL A 197 -13.23 15.24 -8.30
C VAL A 197 -12.71 14.62 -9.60
N THR A 198 -11.52 14.02 -9.58
CA THR A 198 -10.94 13.40 -10.77
C THR A 198 -11.71 12.12 -11.14
N SER A 199 -12.12 11.32 -10.14
CA SER A 199 -12.89 10.10 -10.42
C SER A 199 -14.28 10.41 -10.97
N GLU A 200 -14.99 11.37 -10.37
CA GLU A 200 -16.31 11.81 -10.85
C GLU A 200 -16.22 12.36 -12.28
N ARG A 201 -15.23 13.22 -12.54
CA ARG A 201 -15.02 13.80 -13.86
C ARG A 201 -14.67 12.74 -14.90
N PHE A 202 -13.78 11.80 -14.58
CA PHE A 202 -13.40 10.73 -15.49
C PHE A 202 -14.61 9.88 -15.89
N LEU A 203 -15.43 9.46 -14.93
CA LEU A 203 -16.66 8.69 -15.21
C LEU A 203 -17.63 9.47 -16.10
N ARG A 204 -17.82 10.76 -15.83
CA ARG A 204 -18.69 11.63 -16.63
C ARG A 204 -18.18 11.82 -18.07
N GLU A 205 -16.89 12.11 -18.23
CA GLU A 205 -16.27 12.38 -19.54
C GLU A 205 -16.01 11.11 -20.36
N ARG A 206 -15.99 9.94 -19.72
CA ARG A 206 -15.82 8.63 -20.37
C ARG A 206 -17.08 7.79 -20.30
N LEU A 207 -18.27 8.39 -20.11
CA LEU A 207 -19.52 7.65 -19.99
C LEU A 207 -19.76 6.65 -21.14
N GLU A 208 -19.48 7.07 -22.38
CA GLU A 208 -19.61 6.22 -23.57
C GLU A 208 -18.66 5.01 -23.55
N LEU A 209 -17.47 5.15 -22.97
CA LEU A 209 -16.52 4.06 -22.79
C LEU A 209 -17.14 2.99 -21.88
N PHE A 210 -17.60 3.36 -20.69
CA PHE A 210 -18.23 2.40 -19.75
C PHE A 210 -19.49 1.74 -20.34
N GLN A 211 -20.29 2.47 -21.11
CA GLN A 211 -21.44 1.90 -21.82
C GLN A 211 -21.03 0.88 -22.89
N ARG A 212 -19.95 1.15 -23.65
CA ARG A 212 -19.37 0.16 -24.57
C ARG A 212 -18.87 -1.07 -23.83
N ARG A 213 -18.14 -0.90 -22.71
CA ARG A 213 -17.64 -2.01 -21.89
C ARG A 213 -18.76 -2.98 -21.50
N LEU A 214 -19.90 -2.46 -21.07
CA LEU A 214 -21.11 -3.25 -20.80
C LEU A 214 -21.61 -3.98 -22.06
N ALA A 215 -21.79 -3.27 -23.17
CA ALA A 215 -22.31 -3.83 -24.42
C ALA A 215 -21.38 -4.92 -25.02
N GLU A 216 -20.08 -4.80 -24.80
CA GLU A 216 -19.06 -5.75 -25.25
C GLU A 216 -18.84 -6.92 -24.28
N GLY A 217 -19.62 -7.01 -23.20
CA GLY A 217 -19.53 -8.12 -22.24
C GLY A 217 -18.23 -8.12 -21.46
N ARG A 218 -17.67 -6.94 -21.17
CA ARG A 218 -16.42 -6.78 -20.42
C ARG A 218 -16.62 -6.79 -18.90
N ILE A 219 -17.88 -6.76 -18.45
CA ILE A 219 -18.24 -6.94 -17.04
C ILE A 219 -18.41 -8.44 -16.79
N VAL A 220 -17.68 -8.96 -15.80
CA VAL A 220 -17.59 -10.39 -15.52
C VAL A 220 -17.65 -10.66 -14.02
N GLU A 221 -18.00 -11.89 -13.63
CA GLU A 221 -17.77 -12.36 -12.26
C GLU A 221 -16.29 -12.74 -12.09
N GLY A 222 -15.48 -11.74 -11.73
CA GLY A 222 -14.04 -11.84 -11.54
C GLY A 222 -13.63 -12.45 -10.18
N HIS A 223 -12.45 -12.04 -9.71
CA HIS A 223 -11.82 -12.43 -8.46
C HIS A 223 -12.15 -11.46 -7.31
N GLY A 224 -12.15 -10.15 -7.57
CA GLY A 224 -12.43 -9.11 -6.58
C GLY A 224 -11.27 -8.74 -5.64
N ASP A 225 -10.37 -9.68 -5.31
CA ASP A 225 -9.20 -9.44 -4.43
C ASP A 225 -7.86 -9.96 -5.00
N LEU A 226 -7.60 -9.67 -6.28
CA LEU A 226 -6.44 -10.20 -7.01
C LEU A 226 -5.16 -9.39 -6.70
N HIS A 227 -4.36 -9.85 -5.74
CA HIS A 227 -3.10 -9.20 -5.37
C HIS A 227 -1.95 -10.20 -5.13
N LEU A 228 -0.71 -9.73 -5.00
CA LEU A 228 0.51 -10.55 -5.09
C LEU A 228 0.57 -11.68 -4.05
N ALA A 229 0.06 -11.43 -2.84
CA ALA A 229 0.03 -12.42 -1.77
C ALA A 229 -0.96 -13.58 -2.01
N HIS A 230 -1.89 -13.44 -2.95
CA HIS A 230 -2.92 -14.44 -3.26
C HIS A 230 -2.59 -15.29 -4.49
N ILE A 231 -1.43 -15.05 -5.12
CA ILE A 231 -0.98 -15.77 -6.30
C ILE A 231 0.23 -16.62 -5.91
N PHE A 232 0.11 -17.93 -5.99
CA PHE A 232 1.20 -18.87 -5.70
C PHE A 232 1.75 -19.45 -6.99
N VAL A 233 3.08 -19.51 -7.11
CA VAL A 233 3.76 -20.14 -8.25
C VAL A 233 4.10 -21.58 -7.88
N GLU A 234 3.28 -22.53 -8.35
CA GLU A 234 3.45 -23.95 -8.02
C GLU A 234 4.53 -24.63 -8.88
N SER A 235 4.71 -24.16 -10.11
CA SER A 235 5.80 -24.58 -11.01
C SER A 235 6.15 -23.44 -11.95
N GLU A 236 7.41 -23.38 -12.38
CA GLU A 236 7.87 -22.42 -13.40
C GLU A 236 7.97 -23.02 -14.80
N GLN A 237 8.02 -24.34 -14.92
CA GLN A 237 8.26 -25.03 -16.19
C GLN A 237 7.39 -26.30 -16.31
N PRO A 238 6.23 -26.22 -17.00
CA PRO A 238 5.56 -24.99 -17.43
C PRO A 238 5.05 -24.17 -16.23
N PRO A 239 4.89 -22.83 -16.37
CA PRO A 239 4.32 -22.01 -15.31
C PRO A 239 2.95 -22.51 -14.87
N ARG A 240 2.77 -22.72 -13.57
CA ARG A 240 1.48 -23.08 -12.95
C ARG A 240 1.22 -22.18 -11.75
N PHE A 241 0.01 -21.65 -11.69
CA PHE A 241 -0.41 -20.73 -10.64
C PHE A 241 -1.58 -21.30 -9.86
N GLN A 242 -1.58 -21.10 -8.55
CA GLN A 242 -2.73 -21.29 -7.67
C GLN A 242 -3.15 -19.91 -7.18
N ILE A 243 -4.30 -19.40 -7.63
CA ILE A 243 -4.79 -18.06 -7.26
C ILE A 243 -6.01 -18.24 -6.34
N VAL A 244 -5.88 -17.74 -5.12
CA VAL A 244 -6.78 -18.02 -4.00
C VAL A 244 -7.44 -16.76 -3.45
N ASP A 245 -8.37 -16.92 -2.53
CA ASP A 245 -9.05 -15.83 -1.80
C ASP A 245 -9.89 -14.90 -2.69
N CYS A 246 -10.58 -15.47 -3.69
CA CYS A 246 -11.65 -14.80 -4.42
C CYS A 246 -12.79 -14.40 -3.46
N ILE A 247 -13.31 -13.17 -3.57
CA ILE A 247 -14.34 -12.65 -2.66
C ILE A 247 -15.65 -13.42 -2.79
N GLU A 248 -16.01 -14.21 -1.79
CA GLU A 248 -17.18 -15.07 -1.78
C GLU A 248 -18.44 -14.39 -1.25
N PHE A 249 -18.28 -13.38 -0.38
CA PHE A 249 -19.37 -12.87 0.44
C PHE A 249 -20.17 -11.71 -0.18
N ASN A 250 -19.65 -11.05 -1.21
CA ASN A 250 -20.32 -9.91 -1.81
C ASN A 250 -20.07 -9.82 -3.34
N PRO A 251 -21.08 -10.13 -4.17
CA PRO A 251 -20.97 -10.03 -5.63
C PRO A 251 -20.52 -8.64 -6.11
N ARG A 252 -20.93 -7.56 -5.46
CA ARG A 252 -20.52 -6.17 -5.81
C ARG A 252 -19.01 -5.98 -5.84
N LEU A 253 -18.28 -6.74 -5.03
CA LEU A 253 -16.83 -6.61 -4.88
C LEU A 253 -16.03 -7.51 -5.84
N ARG A 254 -16.67 -8.52 -6.45
CA ARG A 254 -16.03 -9.43 -7.43
C ARG A 254 -16.56 -9.29 -8.86
N CYS A 255 -17.78 -8.77 -9.02
CA CYS A 255 -18.39 -8.54 -10.31
C CYS A 255 -18.08 -7.12 -10.77
N GLY A 256 -17.49 -6.99 -11.96
CA GLY A 256 -17.06 -5.70 -12.47
C GLY A 256 -16.33 -5.84 -13.79
N ASP A 257 -15.84 -4.71 -14.29
CA ASP A 257 -14.98 -4.70 -15.47
C ASP A 257 -13.71 -5.52 -15.24
N VAL A 258 -13.26 -6.33 -16.21
CA VAL A 258 -11.98 -7.06 -16.12
C VAL A 258 -10.81 -6.14 -15.70
N ALA A 259 -10.84 -4.88 -16.11
CA ALA A 259 -9.86 -3.88 -15.73
C ALA A 259 -9.77 -3.63 -14.22
N VAL A 260 -10.87 -3.74 -13.46
CA VAL A 260 -10.87 -3.47 -12.02
C VAL A 260 -10.13 -4.54 -11.21
N ASP A 261 -10.14 -5.79 -11.67
CA ASP A 261 -9.37 -6.87 -11.06
C ASP A 261 -7.89 -6.78 -11.44
N LEU A 262 -7.59 -6.56 -12.71
CA LEU A 262 -6.22 -6.39 -13.19
C LEU A 262 -5.54 -5.16 -12.58
N ALA A 263 -6.30 -4.09 -12.33
CA ALA A 263 -5.81 -2.90 -11.64
C ALA A 263 -5.38 -3.19 -10.20
N PHE A 264 -6.00 -4.15 -9.52
CA PHE A 264 -5.60 -4.50 -8.17
C PHE A 264 -4.17 -5.08 -8.18
N LEU A 265 -3.91 -6.04 -9.06
CA LEU A 265 -2.59 -6.64 -9.19
C LEU A 265 -1.54 -5.62 -9.70
N SER A 266 -1.89 -4.80 -10.68
CA SER A 266 -1.01 -3.74 -11.19
C SER A 266 -0.62 -2.74 -10.09
N MET A 267 -1.60 -2.27 -9.32
CA MET A 267 -1.39 -1.37 -8.20
C MET A 267 -0.51 -2.01 -7.11
N ASP A 268 -0.67 -3.31 -6.86
CA ASP A 268 0.13 -4.01 -5.85
C ASP A 268 1.61 -4.16 -6.29
N PHE A 269 1.89 -4.36 -7.59
CA PHE A 269 3.25 -4.26 -8.11
C PHE A 269 3.87 -2.87 -7.87
N ASP A 270 3.11 -1.80 -8.15
CA ASP A 270 3.56 -0.42 -7.90
C ASP A 270 3.82 -0.14 -6.42
N HIS A 271 2.96 -0.62 -5.52
CA HIS A 271 3.14 -0.48 -4.06
C HIS A 271 4.44 -1.14 -3.58
N HIS A 272 4.84 -2.22 -4.25
CA HIS A 272 6.10 -2.94 -4.02
C HIS A 272 7.29 -2.41 -4.85
N GLY A 273 7.12 -1.28 -5.54
CA GLY A 273 8.21 -0.58 -6.25
C GLY A 273 8.60 -1.21 -7.58
N ARG A 274 7.74 -2.07 -8.16
CA ARG A 274 7.98 -2.78 -9.42
C ARG A 274 7.04 -2.31 -10.53
N SER A 275 7.03 -1.00 -10.76
CA SER A 275 6.26 -0.36 -11.84
C SER A 275 6.65 -0.83 -13.24
N ASP A 276 7.87 -1.35 -13.41
CA ASP A 276 8.32 -2.03 -14.62
C ASP A 276 7.47 -3.29 -14.90
N LEU A 277 7.25 -4.11 -13.87
CA LEU A 277 6.41 -5.32 -13.97
C LEU A 277 4.93 -4.98 -14.05
N ALA A 278 4.46 -3.95 -13.34
CA ALA A 278 3.08 -3.47 -13.44
C ALA A 278 2.74 -3.09 -14.90
N GLN A 279 3.57 -2.25 -15.53
CA GLN A 279 3.37 -1.82 -16.92
C GLN A 279 3.43 -3.00 -17.89
N TRP A 280 4.41 -3.89 -17.72
CA TRP A 280 4.52 -5.09 -18.55
C TRP A 280 3.29 -5.99 -18.44
N PHE A 281 2.81 -6.22 -17.21
CA PHE A 281 1.62 -7.02 -16.93
C PHE A 281 0.37 -6.44 -17.61
N VAL A 282 0.16 -5.12 -17.53
CA VAL A 282 -0.98 -4.45 -18.13
C VAL A 282 -0.95 -4.52 -19.65
N LEU A 283 0.21 -4.25 -20.26
CA LEU A 283 0.37 -4.33 -21.72
C LEU A 283 0.15 -5.76 -22.23
N ARG A 284 0.74 -6.76 -21.56
CA ARG A 284 0.53 -8.16 -21.94
C ARG A 284 -0.92 -8.60 -21.75
N SER A 285 -1.59 -8.13 -20.70
CA SER A 285 -3.01 -8.43 -20.47
C SER A 285 -3.90 -7.79 -21.53
N SER A 286 -3.57 -6.56 -21.96
CA SER A 286 -4.25 -5.85 -23.05
C SER A 286 -4.17 -6.62 -24.36
N ASP A 287 -2.98 -7.11 -24.71
CA ASP A 287 -2.78 -7.96 -25.89
C ASP A 287 -3.54 -9.30 -25.77
N ALA A 288 -3.46 -9.97 -24.61
CA ALA A 288 -4.06 -11.29 -24.40
C ALA A 288 -5.61 -11.26 -24.39
N LEU A 289 -6.20 -10.13 -24.01
CA LEU A 289 -7.65 -9.89 -23.95
C LEU A 289 -8.19 -9.15 -25.19
N ASP A 290 -7.32 -8.77 -26.14
CA ASP A 290 -7.65 -7.92 -27.28
C ASP A 290 -8.43 -6.67 -26.82
N ASP A 291 -7.83 -5.92 -25.89
CA ASP A 291 -8.47 -4.83 -25.16
C ASP A 291 -7.56 -3.58 -25.12
N PRO A 292 -7.58 -2.73 -26.16
CA PRO A 292 -6.70 -1.56 -26.24
C PRO A 292 -7.06 -0.46 -25.24
N GLU A 293 -8.26 -0.48 -24.65
CA GLU A 293 -8.72 0.49 -23.65
C GLU A 293 -8.28 0.08 -22.22
N LEU A 294 -7.81 -1.17 -22.06
CA LEU A 294 -7.43 -1.74 -20.77
C LEU A 294 -6.40 -0.92 -20.00
N PRO A 295 -5.28 -0.41 -20.59
CA PRO A 295 -4.30 0.36 -19.83
C PRO A 295 -4.88 1.63 -19.20
N LEU A 296 -5.78 2.32 -19.90
CA LEU A 296 -6.46 3.51 -19.40
C LEU A 296 -7.38 3.17 -18.22
N LEU A 297 -8.20 2.13 -18.37
CA LEU A 297 -9.12 1.70 -17.31
C LEU A 297 -8.37 1.13 -16.11
N VAL A 298 -7.27 0.39 -16.32
CA VAL A 298 -6.42 -0.09 -15.24
C VAL A 298 -5.81 1.09 -14.47
N HIS A 299 -5.32 2.13 -15.14
CA HIS A 299 -4.84 3.34 -14.47
C HIS A 299 -5.94 3.96 -13.60
N PHE A 300 -7.14 4.18 -14.16
CA PHE A 300 -8.29 4.72 -13.42
C PHE A 300 -8.63 3.87 -12.20
N TYR A 301 -8.79 2.55 -12.37
CA TYR A 301 -9.13 1.65 -11.27
C TYR A 301 -7.99 1.44 -10.27
N SER A 302 -6.74 1.71 -10.62
CA SER A 302 -5.61 1.65 -9.68
C SER A 302 -5.72 2.71 -8.60
N VAL A 303 -6.28 3.89 -8.91
CA VAL A 303 -6.65 4.91 -7.91
C VAL A 303 -7.64 4.32 -6.91
N TYR A 304 -8.73 3.72 -7.42
CA TYR A 304 -9.76 3.09 -6.60
C TYR A 304 -9.21 1.95 -5.72
N ARG A 305 -8.42 1.04 -6.29
CA ARG A 305 -7.85 -0.10 -5.56
C ARG A 305 -6.84 0.34 -4.49
N ALA A 306 -6.00 1.32 -4.79
CA ALA A 306 -5.12 1.92 -3.78
C ALA A 306 -5.93 2.56 -2.63
N HIS A 307 -7.01 3.28 -2.94
CA HIS A 307 -7.90 3.85 -1.93
C HIS A 307 -8.62 2.79 -1.08
N VAL A 308 -9.06 1.67 -1.68
CA VAL A 308 -9.60 0.51 -0.94
C VAL A 308 -8.58 -0.03 0.06
N ARG A 309 -7.32 -0.23 -0.35
CA ARG A 309 -6.26 -0.72 0.56
C ARG A 309 -5.95 0.27 1.67
N ALA A 310 -5.93 1.56 1.37
CA ALA A 310 -5.80 2.59 2.38
C ALA A 310 -6.95 2.53 3.41
N LYS A 311 -8.20 2.45 2.93
CA LYS A 311 -9.39 2.36 3.78
C LYS A 311 -9.33 1.17 4.73
N VAL A 312 -8.98 -0.02 4.24
CA VAL A 312 -8.86 -1.22 5.08
C VAL A 312 -7.81 -1.02 6.18
N ASN A 313 -6.67 -0.39 5.87
CA ASN A 313 -5.69 -0.06 6.89
C ASN A 313 -6.19 1.02 7.86
N CYS A 314 -6.97 2.00 7.40
CA CYS A 314 -7.61 2.99 8.28
C CYS A 314 -8.55 2.34 9.29
N PHE A 315 -9.40 1.39 8.88
CA PHE A 315 -10.27 0.66 9.82
C PHE A 315 -9.48 -0.13 10.86
N ARG A 316 -8.36 -0.75 10.45
CA ARG A 316 -7.46 -1.43 11.38
C ARG A 316 -6.83 -0.47 12.39
N LEU A 317 -6.66 0.82 12.07
CA LEU A 317 -6.17 1.80 13.06
C LEU A 317 -7.12 1.97 14.24
N ASP A 318 -8.43 1.87 14.03
CA ASP A 318 -9.42 2.06 15.08
C ASP A 318 -9.40 0.91 16.11
N GLU A 319 -8.83 -0.24 15.73
CA GLU A 319 -8.66 -1.42 16.58
C GLU A 319 -7.36 -1.39 17.39
N LEU A 320 -6.45 -0.44 17.10
CA LEU A 320 -5.11 -0.38 17.66
C LEU A 320 -4.93 0.80 18.62
N ALA A 321 -4.12 0.60 19.66
CA ALA A 321 -3.74 1.68 20.56
C ALA A 321 -2.83 2.71 19.82
N PRO A 322 -3.14 4.02 19.84
CA PRO A 322 -2.37 5.03 19.11
C PRO A 322 -0.88 5.08 19.44
N GLU A 323 -0.48 4.67 20.64
CA GLU A 323 0.90 4.65 21.10
C GLU A 323 1.67 3.39 20.68
N SER A 324 1.00 2.40 20.06
CA SER A 324 1.63 1.15 19.66
C SER A 324 2.48 1.28 18.39
N ASP A 325 3.57 0.50 18.32
CA ASP A 325 4.39 0.39 17.11
C ASP A 325 3.55 -0.13 15.92
N GLU A 326 2.60 -1.01 16.20
CA GLU A 326 1.68 -1.56 15.21
C GLU A 326 0.77 -0.47 14.61
N TYR A 327 0.19 0.40 15.44
CA TYR A 327 -0.58 1.56 14.97
C TYR A 327 0.25 2.43 14.02
N THR A 328 1.50 2.71 14.39
CA THR A 328 2.41 3.50 13.54
C THR A 328 2.68 2.79 12.22
N ALA A 329 2.94 1.48 12.23
CA ALA A 329 3.20 0.70 11.03
C ALA A 329 1.97 0.66 10.10
N VAL A 330 0.78 0.39 10.63
CA VAL A 330 -0.48 0.36 9.87
C VAL A 330 -0.81 1.75 9.31
N ARG A 331 -0.58 2.81 10.07
CA ARG A 331 -0.81 4.20 9.61
C ARG A 331 0.09 4.51 8.43
N VAL A 332 1.37 4.17 8.52
CA VAL A 332 2.33 4.36 7.42
C VAL A 332 1.93 3.54 6.19
N GLN A 333 1.40 2.32 6.35
CA GLN A 333 0.88 1.55 5.21
C GLN A 333 -0.35 2.22 4.58
N ALA A 334 -1.29 2.73 5.39
CA ALA A 334 -2.44 3.47 4.88
C ALA A 334 -2.01 4.72 4.09
N GLU A 335 -1.04 5.48 4.64
CA GLU A 335 -0.44 6.64 3.96
C GLU A 335 0.18 6.26 2.63
N ARG A 336 0.96 5.17 2.57
CA ARG A 336 1.62 4.70 1.33
C ARG A 336 0.62 4.42 0.21
N TYR A 337 -0.52 3.79 0.52
CA TYR A 337 -1.55 3.52 -0.48
C TYR A 337 -2.23 4.80 -0.98
N ILE A 338 -2.44 5.80 -0.13
CA ILE A 338 -2.98 7.11 -0.56
C ILE A 338 -1.95 7.92 -1.35
N ASP A 339 -0.69 7.87 -0.95
CA ASP A 339 0.41 8.46 -1.71
C ASP A 339 0.47 7.81 -3.12
N LEU A 340 0.30 6.49 -3.21
CA LEU A 340 0.23 5.76 -4.48
C LEU A 340 -0.97 6.19 -5.33
N ALA A 341 -2.17 6.28 -4.73
CA ALA A 341 -3.36 6.80 -5.41
C ALA A 341 -3.13 8.22 -5.97
N THR A 342 -2.44 9.07 -5.19
CA THR A 342 -2.06 10.44 -5.61
C THR A 342 -1.13 10.41 -6.81
N SER A 343 -0.17 9.47 -6.84
CA SER A 343 0.79 9.35 -7.94
C SER A 343 0.14 8.97 -9.28
N TYR A 344 -1.03 8.30 -9.25
CA TYR A 344 -1.83 8.06 -10.45
C TYR A 344 -2.66 9.27 -10.85
N LEU A 345 -2.96 10.19 -9.94
CA LEU A 345 -3.84 11.33 -10.21
C LEU A 345 -3.08 12.54 -10.76
N VAL A 346 -1.90 12.84 -10.18
CA VAL A 346 -1.16 14.07 -10.48
C VAL A 346 0.33 13.82 -10.65
N GLU A 347 0.97 14.70 -11.41
CA GLU A 347 2.41 14.77 -11.55
C GLU A 347 2.87 16.24 -11.71
N PRO A 348 4.16 16.56 -11.49
CA PRO A 348 4.70 17.88 -11.80
C PRO A 348 4.42 18.27 -13.26
N SER A 349 3.90 19.47 -13.49
CA SER A 349 3.58 19.96 -14.85
C SER A 349 4.82 20.21 -15.71
N GLU A 350 5.96 20.40 -15.06
CA GLU A 350 7.29 20.57 -15.62
C GLU A 350 8.32 19.93 -14.65
N PRO A 351 9.55 19.62 -15.09
CA PRO A 351 10.59 19.14 -14.18
C PRO A 351 10.89 20.16 -13.08
N LEU A 352 10.90 19.70 -11.82
CA LEU A 352 11.13 20.53 -10.63
C LEU A 352 12.37 20.09 -9.85
N LEU A 353 13.11 21.06 -9.32
CA LEU A 353 14.08 20.84 -8.24
C LEU A 353 13.45 21.27 -6.91
N ILE A 354 13.11 20.29 -6.07
CA ILE A 354 12.48 20.57 -4.77
C ILE A 354 13.51 20.33 -3.66
N LEU A 355 13.82 21.35 -2.88
CA LEU A 355 14.68 21.27 -1.71
C LEU A 355 13.80 21.19 -0.47
N ILE A 356 13.94 20.14 0.34
CA ILE A 356 13.32 20.07 1.67
C ILE A 356 14.39 20.43 2.69
N GLY A 357 14.25 21.61 3.31
CA GLY A 357 15.22 22.26 4.19
C GLY A 357 14.70 22.54 5.59
N GLY A 358 15.60 22.88 6.53
CA GLY A 358 15.25 23.17 7.93
C GLY A 358 16.22 22.54 8.94
N LEU A 359 16.12 22.98 10.19
CA LEU A 359 16.92 22.46 11.30
C LEU A 359 16.74 20.95 11.50
N SER A 360 17.71 20.28 12.10
CA SER A 360 17.63 18.83 12.33
C SER A 360 16.47 18.48 13.28
N GLY A 361 15.73 17.41 12.98
CA GLY A 361 14.56 17.01 13.78
C GLY A 361 13.24 17.72 13.45
N THR A 362 13.21 18.66 12.48
CA THR A 362 11.97 19.32 12.03
C THR A 362 11.12 18.49 11.05
N GLY A 363 11.40 17.19 10.85
CA GLY A 363 10.55 16.32 10.03
C GLY A 363 10.81 16.32 8.51
N LYS A 364 11.85 17.00 8.02
CA LYS A 364 12.26 17.06 6.60
C LYS A 364 12.23 15.72 5.87
N SER A 365 12.97 14.73 6.37
CA SER A 365 13.09 13.43 5.72
C SER A 365 11.78 12.64 5.69
N VAL A 366 10.86 12.92 6.61
CA VAL A 366 9.52 12.32 6.60
C VAL A 366 8.67 12.96 5.50
N LEU A 367 8.65 14.30 5.42
CA LEU A 367 7.97 15.05 4.37
C LEU A 367 8.55 14.73 2.98
N ALA A 368 9.87 14.73 2.82
CA ALA A 368 10.54 14.45 1.55
C ALA A 368 10.18 13.05 1.01
N ARG A 369 10.24 12.02 1.86
CA ARG A 369 9.87 10.65 1.48
C ARG A 369 8.39 10.56 1.08
N ARG A 370 7.51 11.22 1.83
CA ARG A 370 6.08 11.19 1.54
C ARG A 370 5.72 11.92 0.26
N LEU A 371 6.26 13.12 0.06
CA LEU A 371 6.10 13.90 -1.16
C LEU A 371 6.66 13.15 -2.39
N GLY A 372 7.82 12.52 -2.25
CA GLY A 372 8.42 11.69 -3.31
C GLY A 372 7.51 10.56 -3.75
N ARG A 373 6.87 9.84 -2.81
CA ARG A 373 5.86 8.82 -3.15
C ARG A 373 4.64 9.41 -3.84
N CYS A 374 4.10 10.50 -3.33
CA CYS A 374 2.90 11.14 -3.90
C CYS A 374 3.06 11.56 -5.36
N LEU A 375 4.27 11.96 -5.75
CA LEU A 375 4.55 12.51 -7.08
C LEU A 375 5.34 11.54 -7.97
N GLY A 376 5.70 10.36 -7.47
CA GLY A 376 6.62 9.45 -8.18
C GLY A 376 8.01 10.05 -8.42
N VAL A 377 8.46 10.95 -7.55
CA VAL A 377 9.71 11.71 -7.71
C VAL A 377 10.82 11.14 -6.82
N PRO A 378 12.03 10.89 -7.35
CA PRO A 378 13.15 10.38 -6.56
C PRO A 378 13.58 11.39 -5.48
N VAL A 379 13.91 10.87 -4.30
CA VAL A 379 14.42 11.63 -3.17
C VAL A 379 15.88 11.27 -2.94
N TYR A 380 16.78 12.26 -3.01
CA TYR A 380 18.16 12.09 -2.59
C TYR A 380 18.38 12.74 -1.22
N SER A 381 18.83 11.96 -0.26
CA SER A 381 19.06 12.42 1.12
C SER A 381 20.55 12.65 1.40
N SER A 382 20.88 13.79 1.98
CA SER A 382 22.25 14.09 2.41
C SER A 382 22.77 13.12 3.46
N ASP A 383 21.91 12.56 4.33
CA ASP A 383 22.32 11.58 5.35
C ASP A 383 22.73 10.25 4.70
N VAL A 384 22.01 9.81 3.66
CA VAL A 384 22.35 8.62 2.88
C VAL A 384 23.66 8.83 2.11
N VAL A 385 23.76 9.94 1.37
CA VAL A 385 24.98 10.27 0.60
C VAL A 385 26.20 10.39 1.51
N ARG A 386 26.05 11.01 2.69
CA ARG A 386 27.15 11.14 3.66
C ARG A 386 27.67 9.80 4.14
N LYS A 387 26.78 8.85 4.45
CA LYS A 387 27.17 7.48 4.85
C LYS A 387 27.85 6.72 3.72
N GLU A 388 27.33 6.84 2.50
CA GLU A 388 27.94 6.23 1.30
C GLU A 388 29.37 6.74 1.10
N LEU A 389 29.60 8.06 1.19
CA LEU A 389 30.92 8.65 1.04
C LEU A 389 31.87 8.32 2.20
N ALA A 390 31.34 8.12 3.41
CA ALA A 390 32.09 7.70 4.58
C ALA A 390 32.41 6.18 4.61
N GLY A 391 31.87 5.39 3.66
CA GLY A 391 32.03 3.93 3.67
C GLY A 391 31.33 3.23 4.84
N VAL A 392 30.33 3.88 5.45
CA VAL A 392 29.59 3.35 6.60
C VAL A 392 28.34 2.63 6.10
N ALA A 393 28.11 1.40 6.59
CA ALA A 393 26.89 0.66 6.28
C ALA A 393 25.63 1.46 6.71
N LEU A 394 24.64 1.58 5.82
CA LEU A 394 23.44 2.41 6.01
C LEU A 394 22.69 2.10 7.31
N GLU A 395 22.72 0.83 7.73
CA GLU A 395 22.02 0.28 8.89
C GLU A 395 22.73 0.52 10.24
N ARG A 396 24.02 0.91 10.24
CA ARG A 396 24.73 1.23 11.47
C ARG A 396 24.54 2.71 11.82
N ARG A 397 24.08 2.96 13.05
CA ARG A 397 24.12 4.28 13.70
C ARG A 397 25.35 4.33 14.59
N GLN A 398 26.22 5.30 14.38
CA GLN A 398 27.23 5.66 15.38
C GLN A 398 26.77 6.97 16.04
N GLU A 399 26.73 7.01 17.36
CA GLU A 399 26.60 8.28 18.07
C GLU A 399 27.92 9.03 17.90
N LEU A 400 27.97 9.92 16.92
CA LEU A 400 29.16 10.69 16.62
C LEU A 400 28.96 12.13 17.11
N PRO A 401 29.94 12.71 17.84
CA PRO A 401 29.93 14.12 18.18
C PRO A 401 29.81 14.99 16.92
N TYR A 402 29.16 16.14 17.01
CA TYR A 402 29.21 17.14 15.94
C TYR A 402 30.68 17.57 15.74
N GLY A 403 31.19 17.43 14.51
CA GLY A 403 32.61 17.58 14.21
C GLY A 403 33.43 16.28 14.25
N ALA A 404 32.81 15.12 14.44
CA ALA A 404 33.42 13.84 14.06
C ALA A 404 33.73 13.82 12.55
N GLU A 405 34.71 13.00 12.14
CA GLU A 405 35.27 12.96 10.77
C GLU A 405 34.22 12.93 9.64
N ILE A 406 33.00 12.42 9.91
CA ILE A 406 31.90 12.37 8.94
C ILE A 406 31.12 13.69 8.73
N TYR A 407 31.14 14.62 9.67
CA TYR A 407 30.48 15.94 9.56
C TYR A 407 31.48 17.08 9.40
N GLY A 408 32.75 16.75 9.11
CA GLY A 408 33.78 17.73 8.77
C GLY A 408 33.39 18.59 7.56
N PRO A 409 33.99 19.78 7.42
CA PRO A 409 33.68 20.70 6.32
C PRO A 409 33.95 20.09 4.95
N GLU A 410 35.00 19.28 4.80
CA GLU A 410 35.34 18.59 3.56
C GLU A 410 34.28 17.54 3.18
N LEU A 411 33.88 16.67 4.12
CA LEU A 411 32.87 15.66 3.82
C LEU A 411 31.47 16.27 3.63
N THR A 412 31.16 17.34 4.36
CA THR A 412 29.94 18.13 4.14
C THR A 412 29.92 18.69 2.72
N ARG A 413 31.02 19.31 2.28
CA ARG A 413 31.17 19.81 0.91
C ARG A 413 30.98 18.70 -0.11
N ALA A 414 31.70 17.58 0.03
CA ALA A 414 31.60 16.45 -0.89
C ALA A 414 30.17 15.85 -0.92
N THR A 415 29.48 15.81 0.22
CA THR A 415 28.09 15.34 0.32
C THR A 415 27.15 16.21 -0.51
N TYR A 416 27.20 17.53 -0.34
CA TYR A 416 26.34 18.45 -1.08
C TYR A 416 26.69 18.52 -2.57
N GLU A 417 27.97 18.49 -2.93
CA GLU A 417 28.42 18.40 -4.34
C GLU A 417 27.88 17.12 -5.00
N THR A 418 27.98 15.97 -4.33
CA THR A 418 27.43 14.70 -4.81
C THR A 418 25.91 14.74 -4.92
N LEU A 419 25.23 15.36 -3.96
CA LEU A 419 23.78 15.51 -3.95
C LEU A 419 23.29 16.35 -5.15
N LEU A 420 23.96 17.47 -5.42
CA LEU A 420 23.67 18.32 -6.57
C LEU A 420 24.01 17.63 -7.90
N ALA A 421 25.09 16.86 -7.98
CA ALA A 421 25.43 16.08 -9.17
C ALA A 421 24.43 14.94 -9.46
N ARG A 422 23.85 14.33 -8.41
CA ARG A 422 22.73 13.39 -8.56
C ARG A 422 21.48 14.10 -9.09
N ALA A 423 21.14 15.26 -8.54
CA ALA A 423 20.03 16.07 -9.03
C ALA A 423 20.21 16.48 -10.50
N GLU A 424 21.41 16.93 -10.89
CA GLU A 424 21.71 17.35 -12.26
C GLU A 424 21.46 16.22 -13.28
N ARG A 425 21.89 14.99 -12.98
CA ARG A 425 21.62 13.83 -13.84
C ARG A 425 20.13 13.54 -14.01
N THR A 426 19.35 13.66 -12.93
CA THR A 426 17.90 13.46 -12.97
C THR A 426 17.20 14.58 -13.75
N LEU A 427 17.54 15.83 -13.48
CA LEU A 427 16.96 17.01 -14.14
C LEU A 427 17.27 17.03 -15.64
N THR A 428 18.51 16.72 -16.03
CA THR A 428 18.92 16.63 -17.44
C THR A 428 18.22 15.48 -18.20
N SER A 429 17.70 14.47 -17.50
CA SER A 429 16.84 13.44 -18.07
C SER A 429 15.37 13.86 -18.22
N GLY A 430 15.03 15.12 -17.91
CA GLY A 430 13.67 15.66 -17.99
C GLY A 430 12.79 15.24 -16.82
N ARG A 431 13.36 14.86 -15.67
CA ARG A 431 12.61 14.38 -14.50
C ARG A 431 12.80 15.30 -13.30
N SER A 432 11.76 15.46 -12.50
CA SER A 432 11.82 16.15 -11.21
C SER A 432 12.68 15.40 -10.20
N VAL A 433 13.21 16.11 -9.20
CA VAL A 433 13.98 15.52 -8.10
C VAL A 433 13.76 16.28 -6.80
N ILE A 434 13.72 15.53 -5.69
CA ILE A 434 13.67 16.07 -4.33
C ILE A 434 15.04 15.89 -3.67
N LEU A 435 15.57 16.94 -3.07
CA LEU A 435 16.76 16.91 -2.22
C LEU A 435 16.37 17.09 -0.75
N ASP A 436 16.72 16.12 0.10
CA ASP A 436 16.50 16.14 1.55
C ASP A 436 17.82 16.45 2.28
N ALA A 437 17.98 17.70 2.72
CA ALA A 437 19.14 18.15 3.47
C ALA A 437 18.78 19.31 4.41
N THR A 438 19.70 19.77 5.26
CA THR A 438 19.39 20.89 6.15
C THR A 438 19.29 22.21 5.40
N PHE A 439 20.10 22.43 4.35
CA PHE A 439 20.13 23.66 3.54
C PHE A 439 20.26 24.98 4.34
N LEU A 440 20.79 24.91 5.56
CA LEU A 440 20.94 26.06 6.46
C LEU A 440 21.95 27.07 5.92
N ASP A 441 23.04 26.57 5.34
CA ASP A 441 24.07 27.40 4.74
C ASP A 441 23.58 27.98 3.39
N PRO A 442 23.55 29.31 3.22
CA PRO A 442 23.13 29.96 1.98
C PRO A 442 23.89 29.49 0.73
N GLN A 443 25.16 29.08 0.86
CA GLN A 443 25.97 28.65 -0.28
C GLN A 443 25.34 27.46 -1.04
N TRP A 444 24.73 26.52 -0.31
CA TRP A 444 24.12 25.34 -0.92
C TRP A 444 22.78 25.64 -1.59
N ARG A 445 22.04 26.60 -1.05
CA ARG A 445 20.80 27.08 -1.65
C ARG A 445 21.09 27.89 -2.91
N GLN A 446 22.15 28.70 -2.91
CA GLN A 446 22.64 29.39 -4.11
C GLN A 446 23.12 28.40 -5.18
N ALA A 447 23.87 27.36 -4.79
CA ALA A 447 24.31 26.32 -5.72
C ALA A 447 23.13 25.54 -6.33
N ALA A 448 22.10 25.25 -5.54
CA ALA A 448 20.87 24.62 -6.04
C ALA A 448 20.09 25.54 -6.99
N ALA A 449 19.96 26.83 -6.68
CA ALA A 449 19.34 27.82 -7.58
C ALA A 449 20.12 27.95 -8.90
N ALA A 450 21.45 27.97 -8.84
CA ALA A 450 22.30 27.99 -10.02
C ALA A 450 22.16 26.70 -10.85
N LEU A 451 22.07 25.53 -10.22
CA LEU A 451 21.78 24.26 -10.89
C LEU A 451 20.44 24.31 -11.62
N ALA A 452 19.39 24.78 -10.95
CA ALA A 452 18.07 24.90 -11.55
C ALA A 452 18.06 25.84 -12.76
N ALA A 453 18.75 26.98 -12.66
CA ALA A 453 18.91 27.90 -13.78
C ALA A 453 19.65 27.26 -14.96
N ARG A 454 20.74 26.50 -14.72
CA ARG A 454 21.46 25.77 -15.78
C ARG A 454 20.59 24.72 -16.47
N CYS A 455 19.77 24.01 -15.70
CA CYS A 455 18.85 22.99 -16.23
C CYS A 455 17.55 23.57 -16.78
N ALA A 456 17.34 24.90 -16.68
CA ALA A 456 16.09 25.58 -17.04
C ALA A 456 14.85 24.99 -16.35
N VAL A 457 14.95 24.68 -15.06
CA VAL A 457 13.86 24.11 -14.24
C VAL A 457 13.48 25.05 -13.10
N THR A 458 12.24 24.91 -12.62
CA THR A 458 11.77 25.65 -11.45
C THR A 458 12.34 25.04 -10.16
N ALA A 459 12.95 25.88 -9.31
CA ALA A 459 13.44 25.48 -7.99
C ALA A 459 12.54 25.97 -6.86
N ILE A 460 12.23 25.07 -5.92
CA ILE A 460 11.36 25.34 -4.77
C ILE A 460 12.07 24.85 -3.50
N LEU A 461 12.23 25.73 -2.51
CA LEU A 461 12.65 25.39 -1.16
C LEU A 461 11.43 25.30 -0.25
N VAL A 462 11.21 24.12 0.33
CA VAL A 462 10.25 23.88 1.41
C VAL A 462 11.01 23.85 2.73
N GLU A 463 10.89 24.91 3.52
CA GLU A 463 11.50 25.03 4.83
C GLU A 463 10.56 24.48 5.91
N CYS A 464 10.92 23.34 6.52
CA CYS A 464 10.21 22.78 7.66
C CYS A 464 10.60 23.50 8.95
N ARG A 465 9.65 24.21 9.55
CA ARG A 465 9.79 24.85 10.87
C ARG A 465 9.03 24.09 11.94
N CYS A 466 9.62 23.94 13.11
CA CYS A 466 9.02 23.25 14.25
C CYS A 466 9.48 23.92 15.55
N PRO A 467 8.57 24.15 16.52
CA PRO A 467 8.93 24.60 17.86
C PRO A 467 9.99 23.71 18.51
N ALA A 468 10.93 24.35 19.22
CA ALA A 468 12.11 23.68 19.75
C ALA A 468 11.78 22.57 20.78
N ASP A 469 10.73 22.77 21.58
CA ASP A 469 10.22 21.80 22.55
C ASP A 469 9.68 20.52 21.88
N ILE A 470 9.01 20.67 20.73
CA ILE A 470 8.55 19.53 19.93
C ILE A 470 9.74 18.80 19.29
N VAL A 471 10.72 19.54 18.77
CA VAL A 471 11.95 18.96 18.20
C VAL A 471 12.73 18.18 19.24
N GLU A 472 12.89 18.73 20.44
CA GLU A 472 13.56 18.04 21.56
C GLU A 472 12.88 16.71 21.87
N ARG A 473 11.55 16.73 22.01
CA ARG A 473 10.75 15.52 22.24
C ARG A 473 10.96 14.50 21.12
N ARG A 474 10.84 14.92 19.85
CA ARG A 474 11.04 14.05 18.68
C ARG A 474 12.43 13.40 18.71
N LEU A 475 13.49 14.17 18.92
CA LEU A 475 14.86 13.68 18.92
C LEU A 475 15.17 12.74 20.09
N ARG A 476 14.47 12.89 21.24
CA ARG A 476 14.58 11.96 22.38
C ARG A 476 13.99 10.57 22.08
N TYR A 477 12.85 10.50 21.39
CA TYR A 477 12.17 9.22 21.08
C TYR A 477 12.64 8.56 19.78
N ARG A 478 13.21 9.34 18.85
CA ARG A 478 13.72 8.87 17.55
C ARG A 478 14.68 7.67 17.58
N PRO A 479 15.56 7.46 18.60
CA PRO A 479 16.43 6.29 18.65
C PRO A 479 15.71 4.95 18.73
N GLN A 480 14.43 4.94 19.09
CA GLN A 480 13.62 3.72 19.23
C GLN A 480 12.96 3.30 17.90
N GLU A 481 13.03 4.12 16.84
CA GLU A 481 12.45 3.79 15.54
C GLU A 481 13.37 2.93 14.67
N PRO A 482 12.93 1.73 14.21
CA PRO A 482 13.70 0.89 13.29
C PRO A 482 13.99 1.58 11.95
N GLY A 483 15.21 1.41 11.41
CA GLY A 483 15.58 1.88 10.06
C GLY A 483 15.88 3.38 9.92
N GLN A 484 16.07 4.11 11.03
CA GLN A 484 16.47 5.53 10.99
C GLN A 484 17.94 5.71 10.57
N VAL A 485 18.16 6.46 9.49
CA VAL A 485 19.51 6.72 8.93
C VAL A 485 20.13 8.01 9.50
N SER A 486 19.33 8.93 10.04
CA SER A 486 19.77 10.25 10.49
C SER A 486 20.40 10.24 11.88
N GLU A 487 21.57 10.88 12.04
CA GLU A 487 22.32 10.95 13.31
C GLU A 487 22.02 12.22 14.11
N ALA A 488 20.96 12.95 13.76
CA ALA A 488 20.57 14.18 14.45
C ALA A 488 20.34 13.97 15.96
N THR A 489 21.03 14.76 16.78
CA THR A 489 20.86 14.84 18.24
C THR A 489 20.35 16.23 18.63
N TRP A 490 19.86 16.35 19.87
CA TRP A 490 19.45 17.65 20.42
C TRP A 490 20.60 18.67 20.42
N THR A 491 21.83 18.22 20.68
CA THR A 491 23.04 19.04 20.62
C THR A 491 23.25 19.61 19.21
N ILE A 492 23.15 18.76 18.17
CA ILE A 492 23.28 19.19 16.77
C ILE A 492 22.20 20.23 16.42
N TYR A 493 20.97 20.07 16.90
CA TYR A 493 19.92 21.07 16.70
C TYR A 493 20.28 22.43 17.31
N LEU A 494 20.72 22.45 18.57
CA LEU A 494 21.10 23.68 19.28
C LEU A 494 22.26 24.40 18.59
N GLU A 495 23.28 23.67 18.14
CA GLU A 495 24.43 24.23 17.43
C GLU A 495 24.04 24.80 16.07
N GLN A 496 23.23 24.07 15.30
CA GLN A 496 22.70 24.57 14.02
C GLN A 496 21.90 25.85 14.22
N ARG A 497 21.04 25.89 15.24
CA ARG A 497 20.23 27.06 15.58
C ARG A 497 21.09 28.25 16.00
N ALA A 498 22.13 28.02 16.80
CA ALA A 498 23.04 29.07 17.23
C ALA A 498 23.85 29.66 16.06
N ARG A 499 24.26 28.80 15.11
CA ARG A 499 25.10 29.21 13.97
C ARG A 499 24.31 29.86 12.83
N PHE A 500 23.14 29.32 12.48
CA PHE A 500 22.39 29.71 11.29
C PHE A 500 21.06 30.41 11.60
N GLY A 501 20.67 30.48 12.87
CA GLY A 501 19.35 30.99 13.28
C GLY A 501 18.22 29.98 13.04
N GLU A 502 16.99 30.46 13.25
CA GLU A 502 15.76 29.65 13.12
C GLU A 502 15.05 29.82 11.78
N LYS A 503 15.45 30.80 10.98
CA LYS A 503 14.78 31.18 9.73
C LYS A 503 15.78 31.24 8.60
N MET A 504 15.43 30.62 7.47
CA MET A 504 16.17 30.83 6.23
C MET A 504 15.74 32.15 5.56
N GLU A 505 16.71 32.88 5.01
CA GLU A 505 16.45 34.05 4.17
C GLU A 505 15.99 33.63 2.78
N SER A 506 15.10 34.38 2.13
CA SER A 506 14.72 34.10 0.74
C SER A 506 15.90 34.37 -0.21
N LEU A 507 15.94 33.62 -1.33
CA LEU A 507 16.97 33.79 -2.36
C LEU A 507 16.32 34.01 -3.73
N PRO A 508 16.85 34.93 -4.57
CA PRO A 508 16.41 35.08 -5.95
C PRO A 508 16.56 33.76 -6.71
N GLY A 509 15.57 33.43 -7.55
CA GLY A 509 15.58 32.19 -8.35
C GLY A 509 15.23 30.92 -7.56
N LEU A 510 14.88 31.02 -6.27
CA LEU A 510 14.43 29.91 -5.45
C LEU A 510 13.11 30.28 -4.77
N ARG A 511 12.00 29.70 -5.25
CA ARG A 511 10.69 29.92 -4.62
C ARG A 511 10.73 29.34 -3.21
N HIS A 512 10.38 30.13 -2.20
CA HIS A 512 10.52 29.74 -0.80
C HIS A 512 9.14 29.55 -0.17
N LEU A 513 8.83 28.30 0.21
CA LEU A 513 7.66 27.89 0.96
C LEU A 513 8.08 27.54 2.39
N VAL A 514 7.38 28.05 3.38
CA VAL A 514 7.61 27.72 4.79
C VAL A 514 6.42 26.92 5.28
N VAL A 515 6.68 25.77 5.91
CA VAL A 515 5.64 24.89 6.45
C VAL A 515 5.83 24.64 7.94
N ASP A 516 4.71 24.62 8.67
CA ASP A 516 4.69 24.30 10.10
C ASP A 516 4.65 22.79 10.32
N SER A 517 5.83 22.20 10.44
CA SER A 517 6.01 20.77 10.71
C SER A 517 5.68 20.33 12.14
N SER A 518 5.12 21.21 12.99
CA SER A 518 4.50 20.81 14.25
C SER A 518 3.14 20.14 14.06
N GLN A 519 2.47 20.45 12.95
CA GLN A 519 1.19 19.87 12.57
C GLN A 519 1.33 18.40 12.14
N PRO A 520 0.23 17.63 12.15
CA PRO A 520 0.20 16.31 11.54
C PRO A 520 0.72 16.34 10.10
N LEU A 521 1.53 15.33 9.73
CA LEU A 521 2.19 15.25 8.43
C LEU A 521 1.23 15.40 7.22
N PRO A 522 0.01 14.84 7.21
CA PRO A 522 -0.89 15.03 6.07
C PRO A 522 -1.28 16.49 5.83
N LEU A 523 -1.40 17.32 6.88
CA LEU A 523 -1.70 18.75 6.73
C LEU A 523 -0.49 19.52 6.19
N VAL A 524 0.71 19.19 6.68
CA VAL A 524 1.96 19.75 6.14
C VAL A 524 2.14 19.39 4.66
N LEU A 525 1.80 18.16 4.29
CA LEU A 525 1.83 17.70 2.91
C LEU A 525 0.81 18.46 2.05
N ASP A 526 -0.38 18.74 2.58
CA ASP A 526 -1.43 19.51 1.92
C ASP A 526 -0.92 20.89 1.45
N ASP A 527 -0.30 21.64 2.36
CA ASP A 527 0.27 22.97 2.07
C ASP A 527 1.32 22.92 0.96
N VAL A 528 2.14 21.86 0.96
CA VAL A 528 3.17 21.65 -0.07
C VAL A 528 2.52 21.32 -1.41
N LEU A 529 1.63 20.33 -1.45
CA LEU A 529 0.94 19.92 -2.67
C LEU A 529 0.17 21.07 -3.31
N ALA A 530 -0.54 21.88 -2.51
CA ALA A 530 -1.26 23.08 -2.97
C ALA A 530 -0.35 24.11 -3.65
N SER A 531 0.92 24.13 -3.26
CA SER A 531 1.90 25.12 -3.73
C SER A 531 2.66 24.68 -4.98
N LEU A 532 2.64 23.39 -5.33
CA LEU A 532 3.41 22.87 -6.46
C LEU A 532 2.66 23.03 -7.79
N PRO A 533 3.38 23.29 -8.89
CA PRO A 533 2.78 23.28 -10.23
C PRO A 533 2.57 21.82 -10.67
N LEU A 534 1.35 21.32 -10.46
CA LEU A 534 0.95 19.96 -10.77
C LEU A 534 -0.06 19.95 -11.93
N ARG A 535 -0.02 18.88 -12.73
CA ARG A 535 -1.03 18.57 -13.74
C ARG A 535 -1.64 17.20 -13.45
N GLU A 536 -2.86 16.98 -13.92
CA GLU A 536 -3.54 15.70 -13.78
C GLU A 536 -3.05 14.69 -14.83
N ARG A 537 -3.07 13.40 -14.48
CA ARG A 537 -2.66 12.28 -15.34
C ARG A 537 -3.83 11.54 -15.98
N LEU A 538 -5.06 11.73 -15.46
CA LEU A 538 -6.30 11.02 -15.85
C LEU A 538 -7.28 11.89 -16.62
#